data_AF-A0A918TTY1-F1
#
_entry.id   AF-A0A918TTY1-F1
#
_cell.length_a   1.000
_cell.length_b   1.000
_cell.length_c   1.000
_cell.angle_alpha   90.00
_cell.angle_beta   90.00
_cell.angle_gamma   90.00
#
_symmetry.space_group_name_H-M   'P 1'
#
loop_
_entity.id
_entity.type
_entity.pdbx_description
1 polymer ?
#
loop_
_entity_poly.entity_id
_entity_poly.type
_entity_poly.pdbx_seq_one_letter_code
_entity_poly.pdbx_strand_id
1 'polypeptide(L)'
;MSPATLARGQTRDLLPLFAPEALRQSIPRAVGLIILGAGFYGFTVGLWRGLDMACYVALKTPLLLFFTLLITGLLNGMLGLLFGTGIGFRQSVLCQLLAFSLASLLLASLAPVTFFLALEAPPADSPEAASSHSFYLLIHTAIIGLGGFLAVVRLFGLIRALTPDFRAARLTLLSWLGSNAIVGAQLSYLMRPFFGSPSLEVEFLRKDMFNGTFYEAVWRALNRLLSEELTVVVLLATGALAALFLHSLLKHPTSKSNQQ
;
A
#
# COMPACT_ATOMS: atom_id res chain seq x y z
N MET A 1 9.67 0.54 19.64
CA MET A 1 8.43 0.21 18.91
C MET A 1 8.42 -1.27 18.57
N SER A 2 7.47 -2.04 19.10
CA SER A 2 7.29 -3.46 18.73
C SER A 2 6.27 -3.62 17.60
N PRO A 3 6.28 -4.73 16.83
CA PRO A 3 5.29 -5.00 15.78
C PRO A 3 3.85 -5.01 16.33
N ALA A 4 3.66 -5.58 17.52
CA ALA A 4 2.35 -5.64 18.18
C ALA A 4 1.83 -4.25 18.54
N THR A 5 2.69 -3.34 19.01
CA THR A 5 2.31 -1.96 19.28
C THR A 5 1.84 -1.25 18.02
N LEU A 6 2.55 -1.45 16.90
CA LEU A 6 2.19 -0.85 15.62
C LEU A 6 0.86 -1.41 15.09
N ALA A 7 0.65 -2.73 15.15
CA ALA A 7 -0.59 -3.38 14.75
C ALA A 7 -1.81 -2.95 15.60
N ARG A 8 -1.61 -2.72 16.89
CA ARG A 8 -2.65 -2.17 17.78
C ARG A 8 -3.02 -0.73 17.46
N GLY A 9 -2.18 0.03 16.76
CA GLY A 9 -2.53 1.37 16.27
C GLY A 9 -3.06 2.34 17.34
N GLN A 10 -2.77 2.11 18.62
CA GLN A 10 -3.34 2.89 19.72
C GLN A 10 -2.60 4.21 19.84
N THR A 11 -3.32 5.33 19.79
CA THR A 11 -2.74 6.68 19.88
C THR A 11 -1.83 6.84 21.09
N ARG A 12 -2.23 6.31 22.26
CA ARG A 12 -1.43 6.36 23.49
C ARG A 12 -0.06 5.69 23.37
N ASP A 13 0.06 4.66 22.54
CA ASP A 13 1.31 3.92 22.36
C ASP A 13 2.18 4.55 21.25
N LEU A 14 1.55 5.20 20.27
CA LEU A 14 2.22 5.74 19.09
C LEU A 14 2.65 7.20 19.22
N LEU A 15 1.88 8.02 19.93
CA LEU A 15 2.19 9.45 20.11
C LEU A 15 3.54 9.68 20.81
N PRO A 16 3.96 8.89 21.82
CA PRO A 16 5.28 9.04 22.44
C PRO A 16 6.46 8.83 21.48
N LEU A 17 6.25 8.17 20.34
CA LEU A 17 7.31 7.89 19.35
C LEU A 17 7.82 9.16 18.64
N PHE A 18 7.08 10.27 18.75
CA PHE A 18 7.47 11.57 18.18
C PHE A 18 8.46 12.34 19.06
N ALA A 19 8.74 11.88 20.28
CA ALA A 19 9.79 12.45 21.13
C ALA A 19 11.18 12.13 20.54
N PRO A 20 12.16 13.07 20.59
CA PRO A 20 13.46 12.91 19.90
C PRO A 20 14.20 11.59 20.21
N GLU A 21 14.22 11.17 21.48
CA GLU A 21 14.91 9.93 21.89
C GLU A 21 14.18 8.67 21.40
N ALA A 22 12.85 8.65 21.53
CA ALA A 22 12.03 7.53 21.05
C ALA A 22 12.09 7.41 19.52
N LEU A 23 12.22 8.54 18.83
CA LEU A 23 12.29 8.62 17.38
C LEU A 23 13.54 7.92 16.83
N ARG A 24 14.71 8.21 17.42
CA ARG A 24 15.99 7.62 17.05
C ARG A 24 15.96 6.10 17.09
N GLN A 25 15.21 5.53 18.03
CA GLN A 25 15.05 4.08 18.18
C GLN A 25 13.91 3.48 17.33
N SER A 26 12.95 4.30 16.91
CA SER A 26 11.75 3.82 16.20
C SER A 26 11.96 3.79 14.70
N ILE A 27 12.70 4.74 14.13
CA ILE A 27 12.99 4.79 12.69
C ILE A 27 13.70 3.51 12.21
N PRO A 28 14.82 3.04 12.81
CA PRO A 28 15.50 1.84 12.32
C PRO A 28 14.62 0.59 12.40
N ARG A 29 13.76 0.51 13.44
CA ARG A 29 12.81 -0.59 13.58
C ARG A 29 11.73 -0.55 12.50
N ALA A 30 11.19 0.64 12.19
CA ALA A 30 10.22 0.84 11.13
C ALA A 30 10.81 0.45 9.76
N VAL A 31 12.02 0.94 9.47
CA VAL A 31 12.78 0.59 8.26
C VAL A 31 13.03 -0.92 8.17
N GLY A 32 13.46 -1.56 9.26
CA GLY A 32 13.66 -3.01 9.31
C GLY A 32 12.37 -3.80 9.04
N LEU A 33 11.24 -3.34 9.58
CA LEU A 33 9.93 -3.95 9.29
C LEU A 33 9.52 -3.82 7.82
N ILE A 34 9.82 -2.68 7.19
CA ILE A 34 9.58 -2.48 5.75
C ILE A 34 10.44 -3.43 4.93
N ILE A 35 11.75 -3.44 5.17
CA ILE A 35 12.69 -4.27 4.41
C ILE A 35 12.34 -5.75 4.54
N LEU A 36 12.18 -6.25 5.76
CA LEU A 36 11.92 -7.67 6.00
C LEU A 36 10.50 -8.06 5.58
N GLY A 37 9.49 -7.28 5.97
CA GLY A 37 8.10 -7.63 5.72
C GLY A 37 7.70 -7.51 4.24
N ALA A 38 8.01 -6.36 3.64
CA ALA A 38 7.71 -6.14 2.23
C ALA A 38 8.63 -6.97 1.32
N GLY A 39 9.87 -7.21 1.74
CA GLY A 39 10.79 -8.08 1.00
C GLY A 39 10.37 -9.54 1.04
N PHE A 40 9.94 -10.06 2.18
CA PHE A 40 9.43 -11.42 2.29
C PHE A 40 8.16 -11.63 1.47
N TYR A 41 7.20 -10.70 1.57
CA TYR A 41 6.03 -10.73 0.69
C TYR A 41 6.43 -10.63 -0.79
N GLY A 42 7.29 -9.68 -1.15
CA GLY A 42 7.77 -9.49 -2.52
C GLY A 42 8.45 -10.73 -3.11
N PHE A 43 9.21 -11.47 -2.29
CA PHE A 43 9.78 -12.76 -2.70
C PHE A 43 8.69 -13.71 -3.18
N THR A 44 7.63 -13.88 -2.40
CA THR A 44 6.53 -14.79 -2.76
C THR A 44 5.77 -14.36 -4.01
N VAL A 45 5.70 -13.05 -4.28
CA VAL A 45 5.09 -12.52 -5.52
C VAL A 45 5.91 -12.93 -6.75
N GLY A 46 7.24 -12.83 -6.68
CA GLY A 46 8.09 -13.15 -7.83
C GLY A 46 8.28 -14.64 -8.08
N LEU A 47 8.03 -15.49 -7.07
CA LEU A 47 8.25 -16.94 -7.15
C LEU A 47 7.51 -17.62 -8.30
N TRP A 48 6.30 -17.17 -8.63
CA TRP A 48 5.54 -17.73 -9.75
C TRP A 48 6.32 -17.70 -11.08
N ARG A 49 7.13 -16.66 -11.29
CA ARG A 49 7.93 -16.52 -12.52
C ARG A 49 9.30 -17.21 -12.42
N GLY A 50 9.79 -17.45 -11.20
CA GLY A 50 11.08 -18.07 -10.92
C GLY A 50 11.86 -17.39 -9.78
N LEU A 51 12.96 -18.02 -9.35
CA LEU A 51 13.77 -17.53 -8.22
C LEU A 51 14.45 -16.18 -8.49
N ASP A 52 14.92 -15.93 -9.71
CA ASP A 52 15.54 -14.65 -10.07
C ASP A 52 14.54 -13.50 -9.91
N MET A 53 13.32 -13.72 -10.38
CA MET A 53 12.22 -12.77 -10.22
C MET A 53 11.84 -12.58 -8.75
N ALA A 54 11.77 -13.67 -7.97
CA ALA A 54 11.54 -13.61 -6.53
C ALA A 54 12.56 -12.70 -5.82
N CYS A 55 13.85 -12.87 -6.10
CA CYS A 55 14.91 -12.02 -5.56
C CYS A 55 14.77 -10.55 -5.98
N TYR A 56 14.47 -10.29 -7.25
CA TYR A 56 14.23 -8.93 -7.73
C TYR A 56 13.05 -8.27 -7.03
N VAL A 57 11.92 -8.97 -6.89
CA VAL A 57 10.71 -8.41 -6.28
C VAL A 57 10.85 -8.27 -4.77
N ALA A 58 11.59 -9.16 -4.12
CA ALA A 58 11.97 -9.03 -2.71
C ALA A 58 12.75 -7.73 -2.44
N LEU A 59 13.61 -7.30 -3.37
CA LEU A 59 14.32 -6.04 -3.25
C LEU A 59 13.45 -4.84 -3.69
N LYS A 60 12.69 -4.98 -4.77
CA LYS A 60 11.87 -3.89 -5.34
C LYS A 60 10.73 -3.47 -4.43
N THR A 61 10.09 -4.39 -3.72
CA THR A 61 8.90 -4.06 -2.93
C THR A 61 9.23 -3.09 -1.78
N PRO A 62 10.29 -3.29 -0.97
CA PRO A 62 10.77 -2.27 -0.04
C PRO A 62 11.15 -0.95 -0.72
N LEU A 63 11.86 -1.00 -1.86
CA LEU A 63 12.26 0.20 -2.60
C LEU A 63 11.05 1.00 -3.09
N LEU A 64 10.01 0.32 -3.57
CA LEU A 64 8.74 0.93 -3.96
C LEU A 64 8.12 1.69 -2.79
N LEU A 65 8.08 1.10 -1.59
CA LEU A 65 7.55 1.78 -0.40
C LEU A 65 8.40 2.98 0.01
N PHE A 66 9.72 2.91 -0.08
CA PHE A 66 10.61 4.04 0.21
C PHE A 66 10.51 5.17 -0.82
N PHE A 67 10.45 4.86 -2.11
CA PHE A 67 10.24 5.87 -3.15
C PHE A 67 8.85 6.50 -3.05
N THR A 68 7.83 5.69 -2.77
CA THR A 68 6.50 6.21 -2.47
C THR A 68 6.58 7.17 -1.30
N LEU A 69 7.18 6.76 -0.17
CA LEU A 69 7.34 7.59 1.04
C LEU A 69 8.04 8.91 0.76
N LEU A 70 9.10 8.89 -0.06
CA LEU A 70 9.84 10.10 -0.39
C LEU A 70 8.94 11.10 -1.12
N ILE A 71 8.22 10.65 -2.15
CA ILE A 71 7.35 11.52 -2.95
C ILE A 71 6.12 11.94 -2.15
N THR A 72 5.42 10.98 -1.55
CA THR A 72 4.17 11.23 -0.83
C THR A 72 4.40 11.94 0.49
N GLY A 73 5.52 11.71 1.17
CA GLY A 73 5.87 12.40 2.41
C GLY A 73 6.06 13.90 2.18
N LEU A 74 6.72 14.28 1.08
CA LEU A 74 6.87 15.67 0.65
C LEU A 74 5.52 16.26 0.22
N LEU A 75 4.82 15.59 -0.70
CA LEU A 75 3.52 16.04 -1.19
C LEU A 75 2.51 16.25 -0.05
N ASN A 76 2.42 15.28 0.86
CA ASN A 76 1.50 15.35 1.98
C ASN A 76 1.92 16.35 3.05
N GLY A 77 3.21 16.64 3.20
CA GLY A 77 3.66 17.77 4.02
C GLY A 77 3.21 19.11 3.43
N MET A 78 3.31 19.28 2.12
CA MET A 78 2.81 20.48 1.41
C MET A 78 1.28 20.60 1.51
N LEU A 79 0.54 19.51 1.28
CA LEU A 79 -0.91 19.48 1.45
C LEU A 79 -1.31 19.77 2.90
N GLY A 80 -0.53 19.28 3.87
CA GLY A 80 -0.75 19.54 5.28
C GLY A 80 -0.67 21.04 5.63
N LEU A 81 0.29 21.75 5.03
CA LEU A 81 0.43 23.21 5.13
C LEU A 81 -0.68 23.94 4.37
N LEU A 82 -0.97 23.53 3.13
CA LEU A 82 -1.99 24.15 2.27
C LEU A 82 -3.39 24.08 2.90
N PHE A 83 -3.75 22.93 3.45
CA PHE A 83 -5.04 22.71 4.10
C PHE A 83 -5.07 23.17 5.56
N GLY A 84 -3.96 23.69 6.10
CA GLY A 84 -3.89 24.14 7.49
C GLY A 84 -4.14 23.03 8.51
N THR A 85 -3.75 21.78 8.21
CA THR A 85 -4.11 20.61 9.04
C THR A 85 -3.31 20.51 10.34
N GLY A 86 -2.29 21.36 10.53
CA GLY A 86 -1.41 21.34 11.71
C GLY A 86 -0.29 20.31 11.67
N ILE A 87 -0.32 19.34 10.73
CA ILE A 87 0.75 18.35 10.57
C ILE A 87 1.86 18.92 9.67
N GLY A 88 3.06 19.06 10.24
CA GLY A 88 4.25 19.47 9.49
C GLY A 88 4.91 18.33 8.71
N PHE A 89 5.88 18.66 7.85
CA PHE A 89 6.62 17.69 7.02
C PHE A 89 7.20 16.52 7.81
N ARG A 90 7.91 16.81 8.92
CA ARG A 90 8.53 15.76 9.74
C ARG A 90 7.47 14.79 10.28
N GLN A 91 6.37 15.32 10.81
CA GLN A 91 5.29 14.49 11.36
C GLN A 91 4.61 13.67 10.26
N SER A 92 4.40 14.25 9.08
CA SER A 92 3.84 13.56 7.90
C SER A 92 4.71 12.37 7.49
N VAL A 93 6.02 12.59 7.28
CA VAL A 93 6.96 11.52 6.90
C VAL A 93 7.00 10.42 7.96
N LEU A 94 7.00 10.76 9.24
CA LEU A 94 7.01 9.77 10.31
C LEU A 94 5.71 8.96 10.38
N CYS A 95 4.56 9.60 10.26
CA CYS A 95 3.28 8.89 10.20
C CYS A 95 3.23 7.94 9.00
N GLN A 96 3.71 8.38 7.84
CA GLN A 96 3.75 7.55 6.64
C GLN A 96 4.75 6.39 6.77
N LEU A 97 5.92 6.61 7.38
CA LEU A 97 6.88 5.54 7.68
C LEU A 97 6.24 4.47 8.58
N LEU A 98 5.49 4.89 9.61
CA LEU A 98 4.73 3.97 10.47
C LEU A 98 3.63 3.24 9.68
N ALA A 99 2.92 3.94 8.79
CA ALA A 99 1.89 3.32 7.95
C ALA A 99 2.49 2.25 7.03
N PHE A 100 3.61 2.53 6.35
CA PHE A 100 4.25 1.54 5.48
C PHE A 100 4.90 0.40 6.26
N SER A 101 5.37 0.65 7.47
CA SER A 101 5.82 -0.43 8.37
C SER A 101 4.67 -1.36 8.75
N LEU A 102 3.48 -0.81 9.01
CA LEU A 102 2.28 -1.60 9.30
C LEU A 102 1.79 -2.33 8.05
N ALA A 103 1.77 -1.67 6.89
CA ALA A 103 1.43 -2.32 5.62
C ALA A 103 2.37 -3.49 5.34
N SER A 104 3.67 -3.33 5.57
CA SER A 104 4.68 -4.39 5.39
C SER A 104 4.45 -5.58 6.32
N LEU A 105 4.00 -5.35 7.56
CA LEU A 105 3.59 -6.42 8.47
C LEU A 105 2.35 -7.17 7.97
N LEU A 106 1.34 -6.44 7.49
CA LEU A 106 0.14 -7.05 6.91
C LEU A 106 0.48 -7.89 5.69
N LEU A 107 1.32 -7.37 4.79
CA LEU A 107 1.79 -8.10 3.62
C LEU A 107 2.61 -9.34 4.02
N ALA A 108 3.53 -9.21 4.96
CA ALA A 108 4.30 -10.35 5.48
C ALA A 108 3.40 -11.45 6.06
N SER A 109 2.30 -11.08 6.73
CA SER A 109 1.34 -12.06 7.27
C SER A 109 0.58 -12.83 6.17
N LEU A 110 0.45 -12.25 4.99
CA LEU A 110 -0.16 -12.89 3.82
C LEU A 110 0.85 -13.62 2.93
N ALA A 111 2.15 -13.49 3.19
CA ALA A 111 3.21 -14.14 2.42
C ALA A 111 3.04 -15.67 2.31
N PRO A 112 2.62 -16.42 3.34
CA PRO A 112 2.36 -17.86 3.19
C PRO A 112 1.23 -18.16 2.20
N VAL A 113 0.17 -17.35 2.21
CA VAL A 113 -0.97 -17.51 1.28
C VAL A 113 -0.53 -17.25 -0.15
N THR A 114 0.24 -16.18 -0.37
CA THR A 114 0.76 -15.84 -1.69
C THR A 114 1.83 -16.80 -2.18
N PHE A 115 2.58 -17.43 -1.28
CA PHE A 115 3.49 -18.52 -1.60
C PHE A 115 2.74 -19.73 -2.17
N PHE A 116 1.68 -20.18 -1.50
CA PHE A 116 0.85 -21.28 -2.03
C PHE A 116 0.16 -20.91 -3.33
N LEU A 117 -0.31 -19.65 -3.46
CA LEU A 117 -0.86 -19.15 -4.71
C LEU A 117 0.16 -19.22 -5.86
N ALA A 118 1.45 -19.00 -5.58
CA ALA A 118 2.53 -19.15 -6.58
C ALA A 118 2.75 -20.60 -7.01
N LEU A 119 2.64 -21.55 -6.08
CA LEU A 119 2.84 -22.97 -6.36
C LEU A 119 1.67 -23.60 -7.14
N GLU A 120 0.45 -23.15 -6.87
CA GLU A 120 -0.76 -23.68 -7.52
C GLU A 120 -1.04 -23.03 -8.89
N ALA A 121 -0.44 -21.87 -9.17
CA ALA A 121 -0.65 -21.18 -10.43
C ALA A 121 -0.02 -21.98 -11.60
N PRO A 122 -0.69 -22.05 -12.77
CA PRO A 122 -0.14 -22.67 -13.95
C PRO A 122 1.27 -22.14 -14.29
N PRO A 123 2.19 -23.01 -14.77
CA PRO A 123 3.55 -22.60 -15.14
C PRO A 123 3.56 -21.42 -16.11
N ALA A 124 4.60 -20.59 -16.03
CA ALA A 124 4.71 -19.37 -16.85
C ALA A 124 4.87 -19.63 -18.36
N ASP A 125 5.13 -20.86 -18.77
CA ASP A 125 5.21 -21.35 -20.15
C ASP A 125 3.95 -22.12 -20.61
N SER A 126 2.95 -22.26 -19.74
CA SER A 126 1.68 -22.91 -20.08
C SER A 126 0.82 -22.07 -21.04
N PRO A 127 -0.12 -22.70 -21.79
CA PRO A 127 -1.09 -21.99 -22.61
C PRO A 127 -1.92 -20.95 -21.82
N GLU A 128 -2.14 -21.20 -20.53
CA GLU A 128 -2.92 -20.35 -19.62
C GLU A 128 -2.09 -19.26 -18.92
N ALA A 129 -0.78 -19.17 -19.18
CA ALA A 129 0.13 -18.25 -18.50
C ALA A 129 -0.32 -16.77 -18.65
N ALA A 130 -0.90 -16.44 -19.79
CA ALA A 130 -1.45 -15.12 -20.09
C ALA A 130 -2.59 -14.70 -19.15
N SER A 131 -3.49 -15.64 -18.82
CA SER A 131 -4.61 -15.40 -17.89
C SER A 131 -4.13 -15.46 -16.44
N SER A 132 -3.23 -16.40 -16.14
CA SER A 132 -2.60 -16.53 -14.82
C SER A 132 -1.86 -15.25 -14.42
N HIS A 133 -1.09 -14.64 -15.33
CA HIS A 133 -0.44 -13.34 -15.10
C HIS A 133 -1.44 -12.23 -14.79
N SER A 134 -2.56 -12.15 -15.52
CA SER A 134 -3.59 -11.14 -15.28
C SER A 134 -4.25 -11.33 -13.92
N PHE A 135 -4.53 -12.57 -13.52
CA PHE A 135 -5.03 -12.88 -12.19
C PHE A 135 -4.01 -12.49 -11.11
N TYR A 136 -2.74 -12.88 -11.29
CA TYR A 136 -1.62 -12.55 -10.41
C TYR A 136 -1.49 -11.03 -10.19
N LEU A 137 -1.51 -10.27 -11.28
CA LEU A 137 -1.45 -8.82 -11.25
C LEU A 137 -2.59 -8.24 -10.41
N LEU A 138 -3.83 -8.68 -10.66
CA LEU A 138 -5.01 -8.15 -9.97
C LEU A 138 -5.09 -8.54 -8.50
N ILE A 139 -4.83 -9.80 -8.16
CA ILE A 139 -4.93 -10.27 -6.76
C ILE A 139 -3.87 -9.61 -5.89
N HIS A 140 -2.62 -9.52 -6.36
CA HIS A 140 -1.58 -8.83 -5.60
C HIS A 140 -1.77 -7.33 -5.56
N THR A 141 -2.27 -6.72 -6.64
CA THR A 141 -2.69 -5.31 -6.61
C THR A 141 -3.72 -5.07 -5.52
N ALA A 142 -4.73 -5.94 -5.41
CA ALA A 142 -5.77 -5.84 -4.38
C ALA A 142 -5.19 -6.03 -2.97
N ILE A 143 -4.33 -7.04 -2.76
CA ILE A 143 -3.69 -7.29 -1.46
C ILE A 143 -2.81 -6.10 -1.03
N ILE A 144 -1.97 -5.58 -1.93
CA ILE A 144 -1.08 -4.44 -1.65
C ILE A 144 -1.91 -3.18 -1.39
N GLY A 145 -2.89 -2.89 -2.24
CA GLY A 145 -3.79 -1.75 -2.10
C GLY A 145 -4.56 -1.80 -0.78
N LEU A 146 -5.14 -2.94 -0.44
CA LEU A 146 -5.88 -3.13 0.83
C LEU A 146 -4.95 -3.04 2.04
N GLY A 147 -3.76 -3.63 1.99
CA GLY A 147 -2.77 -3.55 3.07
C GLY A 147 -2.34 -2.10 3.35
N GLY A 148 -2.05 -1.34 2.29
CA GLY A 148 -1.73 0.09 2.41
C GLY A 148 -2.91 0.91 2.95
N PHE A 149 -4.12 0.66 2.42
CA PHE A 149 -5.34 1.30 2.86
C PHE A 149 -5.63 1.08 4.35
N LEU A 150 -5.65 -0.19 4.79
CA LEU A 150 -5.88 -0.56 6.18
C LEU A 150 -4.82 0.03 7.11
N ALA A 151 -3.55 0.04 6.69
CA ALA A 151 -2.46 0.60 7.49
C ALA A 151 -2.63 2.10 7.74
N VAL A 152 -3.01 2.88 6.71
CA VAL A 152 -3.25 4.32 6.86
C VAL A 152 -4.49 4.59 7.71
N VAL A 153 -5.60 3.87 7.45
CA VAL A 153 -6.83 3.98 8.26
C VAL A 153 -6.57 3.63 9.72
N ARG A 154 -5.74 2.62 10.00
CA ARG A 154 -5.39 2.21 11.36
C ARG A 154 -4.73 3.32 12.17
N LEU A 155 -4.01 4.22 11.51
CA LEU A 155 -3.34 5.36 12.12
C LEU A 155 -4.24 6.61 12.21
N PHE A 156 -5.51 6.54 11.83
CA PHE A 156 -6.41 7.69 11.89
C PHE A 156 -6.55 8.26 13.30
N GLY A 157 -6.52 7.42 14.34
CA GLY A 157 -6.51 7.88 15.73
C GLY A 157 -5.27 8.71 16.10
N LEU A 158 -4.11 8.41 15.50
CA LEU A 158 -2.90 9.21 15.65
C LEU A 158 -3.00 10.53 14.89
N ILE A 159 -3.49 10.48 13.63
CA ILE A 159 -3.74 11.67 12.82
C ILE A 159 -4.64 12.65 13.58
N ARG A 160 -5.76 12.17 14.13
CA ARG A 160 -6.69 12.98 14.92
C ARG A 160 -6.06 13.66 16.13
N ALA A 161 -5.06 13.03 16.75
CA ALA A 161 -4.36 13.61 17.90
C ALA A 161 -3.30 14.65 17.51
N LEU A 162 -2.87 14.66 16.25
CA LEU A 162 -1.88 15.60 15.71
C LEU A 162 -2.51 16.78 14.96
N THR A 163 -3.82 16.73 14.67
CA THR A 163 -4.57 17.77 13.98
C THR A 163 -5.46 18.58 14.93
N PRO A 164 -5.75 19.86 14.65
CA PRO A 164 -6.54 20.73 15.54
C PRO A 164 -8.01 20.32 15.65
N ASP A 165 -8.59 19.76 14.57
CA ASP A 165 -9.99 19.38 14.53
C ASP A 165 -10.23 18.16 13.63
N PHE A 166 -11.46 17.64 13.65
CA PHE A 166 -11.85 16.45 12.90
C PHE A 166 -11.82 16.65 11.38
N ARG A 167 -12.10 17.86 10.88
CA ARG A 167 -12.07 18.16 9.45
C ARG A 167 -10.62 18.12 8.94
N ALA A 168 -9.69 18.72 9.68
CA ALA A 168 -8.26 18.63 9.39
C ALA A 168 -7.79 17.17 9.35
N ALA A 169 -8.14 16.37 10.37
CA ALA A 169 -7.81 14.94 10.40
C ALA A 169 -8.31 14.18 9.16
N ARG A 170 -9.56 14.45 8.74
CA ARG A 170 -10.17 13.83 7.57
C ARG A 170 -9.48 14.23 6.27
N LEU A 171 -9.16 15.51 6.10
CA LEU A 171 -8.45 16.00 4.92
C LEU A 171 -7.05 15.40 4.82
N THR A 172 -6.34 15.31 5.95
CA THR A 172 -5.04 14.60 6.01
C THR A 172 -5.21 13.14 5.60
N LEU A 173 -6.14 12.41 6.19
CA LEU A 173 -6.36 10.98 5.89
C LEU A 173 -6.66 10.77 4.40
N LEU A 174 -7.58 11.53 3.84
CA LEU A 174 -7.97 11.43 2.43
C LEU A 174 -6.80 11.78 1.49
N SER A 175 -6.04 12.83 1.83
CA SER A 175 -4.85 13.21 1.06
C SER A 175 -3.81 12.09 1.05
N TRP A 176 -3.59 11.45 2.19
CA TRP A 176 -2.61 10.37 2.33
C TRP A 176 -3.06 9.11 1.59
N LEU A 177 -4.34 8.74 1.69
CA LEU A 177 -4.89 7.61 0.93
C LEU A 177 -4.80 7.85 -0.57
N GLY A 178 -5.24 9.01 -1.05
CA GLY A 178 -5.23 9.35 -2.46
C GLY A 178 -3.82 9.44 -3.05
N SER A 179 -2.92 10.18 -2.39
CA SER A 179 -1.53 10.32 -2.85
C SER A 179 -0.79 8.99 -2.84
N ASN A 180 -0.90 8.18 -1.78
CA ASN A 180 -0.25 6.87 -1.72
C ASN A 180 -0.77 5.91 -2.79
N ALA A 181 -2.10 5.90 -3.03
CA ALA A 181 -2.69 5.05 -4.06
C ALA A 181 -2.21 5.43 -5.45
N ILE A 182 -2.26 6.72 -5.81
CA ILE A 182 -1.90 7.20 -7.15
C ILE A 182 -0.40 7.06 -7.40
N VAL A 183 0.43 7.55 -6.48
CA VAL A 183 1.89 7.54 -6.62
C VAL A 183 2.43 6.11 -6.54
N GLY A 184 1.96 5.32 -5.57
CA GLY A 184 2.39 3.93 -5.41
C GLY A 184 2.03 3.07 -6.62
N ALA A 185 0.80 3.21 -7.15
CA ALA A 185 0.38 2.52 -8.36
C ALA A 185 1.30 2.84 -9.55
N GLN A 186 1.52 4.13 -9.83
CA GLN A 186 2.32 4.51 -10.98
C GLN A 186 3.81 4.19 -10.80
N LEU A 187 4.38 4.35 -9.61
CA LEU A 187 5.76 3.92 -9.34
C LEU A 187 5.92 2.41 -9.51
N SER A 188 4.94 1.61 -9.08
CA SER A 188 4.97 0.16 -9.29
C SER A 188 4.98 -0.19 -10.78
N TYR A 189 4.27 0.60 -11.60
CA TYR A 189 4.35 0.49 -13.05
C TYR A 189 5.76 0.85 -13.52
N LEU A 190 6.29 2.03 -13.20
CA LEU A 190 7.63 2.42 -13.65
C LEU A 190 8.72 1.40 -13.27
N MET A 191 8.60 0.74 -12.12
CA MET A 191 9.53 -0.27 -11.62
C MET A 191 9.26 -1.71 -12.14
N ARG A 192 8.37 -1.87 -13.13
CA ARG A 192 8.08 -3.18 -13.75
C ARG A 192 9.35 -3.86 -14.25
N PRO A 193 9.37 -5.21 -14.23
CA PRO A 193 8.27 -6.10 -13.82
C PRO A 193 8.19 -6.31 -12.29
N PHE A 194 6.97 -6.46 -11.75
CA PHE A 194 6.70 -6.96 -10.38
C PHE A 194 6.11 -8.37 -10.39
N PHE A 195 5.17 -8.64 -11.28
CA PHE A 195 4.47 -9.93 -11.36
C PHE A 195 5.09 -10.90 -12.38
N GLY A 196 5.95 -10.38 -13.28
CA GLY A 196 6.68 -11.15 -14.29
C GLY A 196 5.79 -11.52 -15.48
N SER A 197 6.05 -10.97 -16.66
CA SER A 197 5.25 -11.33 -17.83
C SER A 197 5.71 -12.68 -18.39
N PRO A 198 4.79 -13.59 -18.78
CA PRO A 198 5.14 -14.88 -19.37
C PRO A 198 6.05 -14.76 -20.59
N SER A 199 5.71 -13.84 -21.49
CA SER A 199 6.32 -13.68 -22.81
C SER A 199 7.53 -12.75 -22.85
N LEU A 200 7.97 -12.23 -21.69
CA LEU A 200 9.08 -11.29 -21.62
C LEU A 200 10.15 -11.82 -20.68
N GLU A 201 11.39 -11.39 -20.93
CA GLU A 201 12.54 -11.75 -20.12
C GLU A 201 12.40 -11.21 -18.69
N VAL A 202 12.98 -11.94 -17.75
CA VAL A 202 13.10 -11.51 -16.36
C VAL A 202 14.23 -10.48 -16.29
N GLU A 203 13.89 -9.27 -15.91
CA GLU A 203 14.85 -8.17 -15.78
C GLU A 203 14.54 -7.32 -14.54
N PHE A 204 15.55 -6.62 -14.01
CA PHE A 204 15.37 -5.76 -12.85
C PHE A 204 14.59 -4.49 -13.17
N LEU A 205 14.70 -3.92 -14.36
CA LEU A 205 13.90 -2.75 -14.75
C LEU A 205 13.73 -2.75 -16.25
N ARG A 206 12.52 -2.52 -16.73
CA ARG A 206 12.27 -2.40 -18.16
C ARG A 206 12.90 -1.15 -18.75
N LYS A 207 13.45 -1.27 -19.96
CA LYS A 207 13.97 -0.12 -20.74
C LYS A 207 12.86 0.86 -21.13
N ASP A 208 11.65 0.35 -21.36
CA ASP A 208 10.47 1.13 -21.78
C ASP A 208 9.60 1.57 -20.59
N MET A 209 10.21 1.95 -19.47
CA MET A 209 9.51 2.26 -18.21
C MET A 209 8.37 3.29 -18.34
N PHE A 210 8.48 4.24 -19.27
CA PHE A 210 7.48 5.29 -19.51
C PHE A 210 6.38 4.92 -20.53
N ASN A 211 6.40 3.69 -21.06
CA ASN A 211 5.39 3.26 -22.03
C ASN A 211 4.15 2.68 -21.32
N GLY A 212 3.04 3.41 -21.42
CA GLY A 212 1.74 3.08 -20.84
C GLY A 212 1.61 3.45 -19.36
N THR A 213 0.58 2.92 -18.69
CA THR A 213 0.28 3.21 -17.28
C THR A 213 -0.14 2.00 -16.46
N PHE A 214 -0.05 2.13 -15.14
CA PHE A 214 -0.59 1.12 -14.20
C PHE A 214 -2.07 0.81 -14.49
N TYR A 215 -2.84 1.87 -14.71
CA TYR A 215 -4.28 1.81 -14.91
C TYR A 215 -4.63 1.04 -16.19
N GLU A 216 -3.89 1.27 -17.28
CA GLU A 216 -4.01 0.48 -18.51
C GLU A 216 -3.67 -1.00 -18.31
N ALA A 217 -2.68 -1.32 -17.47
CA ALA A 217 -2.34 -2.71 -17.18
C ALA A 217 -3.43 -3.42 -16.37
N VAL A 218 -4.00 -2.75 -15.38
CA VAL A 218 -5.16 -3.26 -14.61
C VAL A 218 -6.38 -3.44 -15.51
N TRP A 219 -6.69 -2.45 -16.35
CA TRP A 219 -7.80 -2.52 -17.31
C TRP A 219 -7.66 -3.71 -18.26
N ARG A 220 -6.48 -3.88 -18.87
CA ARG A 220 -6.19 -5.03 -19.75
C ARG A 220 -6.27 -6.36 -19.00
N ALA A 221 -5.85 -6.40 -17.74
CA ALA A 221 -5.93 -7.61 -16.94
C ALA A 221 -7.39 -7.96 -16.60
N LEU A 222 -8.24 -6.98 -16.29
CA LEU A 222 -9.67 -7.19 -16.05
C LEU A 222 -10.37 -7.71 -17.30
N ASN A 223 -10.21 -7.05 -18.45
CA ASN A 223 -10.83 -7.48 -19.71
C ASN A 223 -10.33 -8.82 -20.24
N ARG A 224 -9.19 -9.32 -19.74
CA ARG A 224 -8.74 -10.69 -20.04
C ARG A 224 -9.50 -11.74 -19.25
N LEU A 225 -9.92 -11.42 -18.02
CA LEU A 225 -10.57 -12.37 -17.12
C LEU A 225 -12.09 -12.25 -17.11
N LEU A 226 -12.61 -11.06 -17.43
CA LEU A 226 -14.02 -10.70 -17.38
C LEU A 226 -14.46 -10.18 -18.75
N SER A 227 -15.75 -10.32 -19.06
CA SER A 227 -16.35 -9.57 -20.18
C SER A 227 -16.30 -8.07 -19.90
N GLU A 228 -16.31 -7.23 -20.94
CA GLU A 228 -16.24 -5.77 -20.77
C GLU A 228 -17.36 -5.22 -19.88
N GLU A 229 -18.59 -5.74 -20.07
CA GLU A 229 -19.76 -5.40 -19.26
C GLU A 229 -19.51 -5.70 -17.78
N LEU A 230 -18.96 -6.89 -17.48
CA LEU A 230 -18.68 -7.31 -16.11
C LEU A 230 -17.51 -6.51 -15.51
N THR A 231 -16.49 -6.15 -16.30
CA THR A 231 -15.41 -5.27 -15.86
C THR A 231 -15.95 -3.93 -15.37
N VAL A 232 -16.82 -3.29 -16.17
CA VAL A 232 -17.43 -1.99 -15.79
C VAL A 232 -18.24 -2.13 -14.51
N VAL A 233 -19.05 -3.18 -14.39
CA VAL A 233 -19.84 -3.45 -13.17
C VAL A 233 -18.94 -3.63 -11.94
N VAL A 234 -17.86 -4.41 -12.05
CA VAL A 234 -16.92 -4.65 -10.93
C VAL A 234 -16.24 -3.35 -10.49
N LEU A 235 -15.82 -2.50 -11.43
CA LEU A 235 -15.20 -1.22 -11.11
C LEU A 235 -16.19 -0.27 -10.42
N LEU A 236 -17.43 -0.18 -10.91
CA LEU A 236 -18.48 0.63 -10.30
C LEU A 236 -18.83 0.14 -8.89
N ALA A 237 -18.98 -1.17 -8.71
CA ALA A 237 -19.27 -1.78 -7.41
C ALA A 237 -18.13 -1.53 -6.41
N THR A 238 -16.87 -1.71 -6.83
CA THR A 238 -15.70 -1.46 -5.99
C THR A 238 -15.59 0.02 -5.61
N GLY A 239 -15.83 0.93 -6.56
CA GLY A 239 -15.86 2.37 -6.32
C GLY A 239 -16.96 2.78 -5.33
N ALA A 240 -18.17 2.22 -5.48
CA ALA A 240 -19.28 2.47 -4.57
C ALA A 240 -18.99 1.96 -3.14
N LEU A 241 -18.45 0.75 -3.02
CA LEU A 241 -18.05 0.18 -1.72
C LEU A 241 -16.96 1.02 -1.05
N ALA A 242 -15.95 1.46 -1.81
CA ALA A 242 -14.91 2.34 -1.30
C ALA A 242 -15.49 3.69 -0.83
N ALA A 243 -16.42 4.27 -1.57
CA ALA A 243 -17.09 5.52 -1.20
C ALA A 243 -17.94 5.36 0.07
N LEU A 244 -18.71 4.28 0.19
CA LEU A 244 -19.52 3.98 1.38
C LEU A 244 -18.64 3.73 2.61
N PHE A 245 -17.55 2.99 2.45
CA PHE A 245 -16.61 2.73 3.53
C PHE A 245 -15.87 3.99 3.96
N LEU A 246 -15.42 4.82 3.01
CA LEU A 246 -14.87 6.14 3.34
C LEU A 246 -15.92 7.00 4.05
N HIS A 247 -17.16 7.03 3.57
CA HIS A 247 -18.22 7.78 4.24
C HIS A 247 -18.45 7.32 5.69
N SER A 248 -18.44 6.01 5.96
CA SER A 248 -18.62 5.46 7.30
C SER A 248 -17.45 5.82 8.24
N LEU A 249 -16.21 5.74 7.76
CA LEU A 249 -15.02 6.16 8.51
C LEU A 249 -14.99 7.65 8.82
N LEU A 250 -15.53 8.45 7.91
CA LEU A 250 -15.50 9.91 7.97
C LEU A 250 -16.70 10.50 8.73
N LYS A 251 -17.65 9.66 9.18
CA LYS A 251 -18.81 10.11 9.95
C LYS A 251 -18.35 10.57 11.32
N HIS A 252 -18.75 11.77 11.73
CA HIS A 252 -18.43 12.29 13.05
C HIS A 252 -19.06 11.35 14.08
N PRO A 253 -18.33 10.87 15.12
CA PRO A 253 -18.99 10.21 16.23
C PRO A 253 -19.99 11.21 16.81
N THR A 254 -21.27 10.85 16.73
CA THR A 254 -22.32 11.61 17.40
C THR A 254 -22.03 11.52 18.89
N SER A 255 -21.94 12.68 19.55
CA SER A 255 -21.81 12.79 20.99
C SER A 255 -22.95 12.04 21.68
N LYS A 256 -22.70 10.78 22.05
CA LYS A 256 -23.48 10.04 23.03
C LYS A 256 -22.50 9.43 24.04
N SER A 257 -21.96 10.29 24.88
CA SER A 257 -21.44 9.93 26.21
C SER A 257 -21.41 11.18 27.09
N ASN A 258 -22.59 11.64 27.47
CA ASN A 258 -22.80 12.30 28.76
C ASN A 258 -24.17 11.80 29.25
N GLN A 259 -24.19 11.28 30.48
CA GLN A 259 -25.30 10.62 31.19
C GLN A 259 -25.40 9.10 30.99
N GLN A 260 -24.56 8.34 31.69
CA GLN A 260 -24.98 7.54 32.87
C GLN A 260 -23.74 7.11 33.65
#